data_AF-A0A2U3KN48-F1
#
_entry.id   AF-A0A2U3KN48-F1
#
_cell.length_a   1.000
_cell.length_b   1.000
_cell.length_c   1.000
_cell.angle_alpha   90.00
_cell.angle_beta   90.00
_cell.angle_gamma   90.00
#
_symmetry.space_group_name_H-M   'P 1'
#
loop_
_entity.id
_entity.type
_entity.pdbx_description
1 polymer ?
#
loop_
_entity_poly.entity_id
_entity_poly.type
_entity_poly.pdbx_seq_one_letter_code
_entity_poly.pdbx_strand_id
1 'polypeptide(L)' 'MLNTIWHQNNRMPAKATLAQRIAWHREHQRHCGCREVPKSLKKYFTGKNRRKHCALDSAVTADLKTQ' A
#
# COMPACT_ATOMS: atom_id res chain seq x y z
N MET A 1 1.75 6.45 22.63
CA MET A 1 1.48 5.29 23.52
C MET A 1 1.74 4.00 22.73
N LEU A 2 2.10 2.89 23.37
CA LEU A 2 2.37 1.60 22.70
C LEU A 2 1.27 0.59 23.02
N ASN A 3 0.56 0.09 22.01
CA ASN A 3 -0.41 -1.01 22.18
C ASN A 3 0.33 -2.36 22.14
N THR A 4 0.79 -2.82 23.30
CA THR A 4 1.59 -4.05 23.45
C THR A 4 0.87 -5.29 22.95
N ILE A 5 -0.44 -5.42 23.22
CA ILE A 5 -1.29 -6.53 22.77
C ILE A 5 -1.30 -6.60 21.24
N TRP A 6 -1.52 -5.45 20.57
CA TRP A 6 -1.53 -5.41 19.11
C TRP A 6 -0.16 -5.81 18.54
N HIS A 7 0.95 -5.33 19.10
CA HIS A 7 2.30 -5.68 18.66
C HIS A 7 2.67 -7.15 18.89
N GLN A 8 2.17 -7.78 19.96
CA GLN A 8 2.42 -9.19 20.23
C GLN A 8 1.78 -10.09 19.15
N ASN A 9 0.54 -9.77 18.76
CA ASN A 9 -0.25 -10.51 17.77
C ASN A 9 0.10 -10.15 16.31
N ASN A 10 0.48 -8.88 16.06
CA ASN A 10 0.77 -8.35 14.73
C ASN A 10 2.25 -7.95 14.63
N ARG A 11 3.16 -8.93 14.72
CA ARG A 11 4.59 -8.69 14.47
C ARG A 11 4.84 -8.57 12.96
N MET A 12 5.64 -7.59 12.54
CA MET A 12 5.97 -7.47 11.12
C MET A 12 6.90 -8.63 10.69
N PRO A 13 6.56 -9.40 9.63
CA PRO A 13 7.41 -10.50 9.17
C PRO A 13 8.77 -10.02 8.67
N ALA A 14 9.84 -10.78 8.96
CA ALA A 14 11.21 -10.43 8.56
C ALA A 14 11.34 -10.22 7.04
N LYS A 15 10.77 -11.14 6.25
CA LYS A 15 10.72 -11.10 4.78
C LYS A 15 9.39 -10.53 4.25
N ALA A 16 8.75 -9.59 4.96
CA ALA A 16 7.50 -8.99 4.51
C ALA A 16 7.65 -8.31 3.14
N THR A 17 6.71 -8.62 2.22
CA THR A 17 6.59 -7.94 0.93
C THR A 17 6.17 -6.48 1.10
N LEU A 18 6.31 -5.67 0.05
CA LEU A 18 5.89 -4.27 0.08
C LEU A 18 4.41 -4.11 0.45
N ALA A 19 3.53 -4.93 -0.13
CA ALA A 19 2.10 -4.91 0.15
C ALA A 19 1.80 -5.25 1.62
N GLN A 20 2.44 -6.29 2.16
CA GLN A 20 2.31 -6.66 3.58
C GLN A 20 2.78 -5.54 4.51
N ARG A 21 3.90 -4.85 4.21
CA ARG A 21 4.38 -3.71 5.00
C ARG A 21 3.40 -2.54 4.98
N ILE A 22 2.80 -2.24 3.82
CA ILE A 22 1.79 -1.17 3.69
C ILE A 22 0.54 -1.52 4.51
N ALA A 23 0.02 -2.74 4.38
CA ALA A 23 -1.13 -3.21 5.16
C ALA A 23 -0.85 -3.18 6.66
N TRP A 24 0.27 -3.74 7.10
CA TRP A 24 0.70 -3.73 8.50
C TRP A 24 0.79 -2.31 9.06
N HIS A 25 1.38 -1.37 8.31
CA HIS A 25 1.48 0.03 8.75
C HIS A 25 0.11 0.73 8.79
N ARG A 26 -0.87 0.39 7.93
CA ARG A 26 -2.23 0.93 8.02
C ARG A 26 -2.92 0.52 9.32
N GLU A 27 -2.89 -0.77 9.65
CA GLU A 27 -3.49 -1.28 10.89
C GLU A 27 -2.74 -0.77 12.13
N HIS A 28 -1.41 -0.72 12.08
CA HIS A 28 -0.58 -0.13 13.14
C HIS A 28 -0.98 1.32 13.46
N GLN A 29 -1.22 2.18 12.46
CA GLN A 29 -1.63 3.56 12.72
C GLN A 29 -3.03 3.65 13.36
N ARG A 30 -3.95 2.71 13.05
CA ARG A 30 -5.29 2.68 13.64
C ARG A 30 -5.30 2.14 15.09
N HIS A 31 -4.49 1.14 15.40
CA HIS A 31 -4.54 0.42 16.69
C HIS A 31 -3.49 0.89 17.71
N CYS A 32 -2.41 1.56 17.27
CA CYS A 32 -1.26 1.86 18.10
C CYS A 32 -0.69 3.27 17.86
N GLY A 33 -0.34 3.58 16.61
CA GLY A 33 0.23 4.88 16.22
C GLY A 33 1.59 5.21 16.86
N CYS A 34 2.27 4.28 17.53
CA CYS A 34 3.46 4.58 18.33
C CYS A 34 4.70 5.02 17.53
N ARG A 35 4.65 4.91 16.20
CA ARG A 35 5.74 5.23 15.27
C ARG A 35 5.17 5.60 13.91
N GLU A 36 5.71 6.65 13.30
CA GLU A 36 5.32 7.08 11.96
C GLU A 36 5.58 6.00 10.88
N VAL A 37 4.85 6.11 9.76
CA VAL A 37 5.14 5.37 8.53
C VAL A 37 6.55 5.76 8.01
N PRO A 38 7.44 4.80 7.72
CA PRO A 38 8.78 5.06 7.19
C PRO A 38 8.76 5.93 5.92
N LYS A 39 9.74 6.83 5.77
CA LYS A 39 9.85 7.76 4.61
C LYS A 39 9.73 7.03 3.26
N SER A 40 10.39 5.87 3.12
CA SER A 40 10.36 5.02 1.92
C SER A 40 8.96 4.48 1.58
N LEU A 41 8.07 4.37 2.57
CA LEU A 41 6.70 3.89 2.42
C LEU A 41 5.68 5.02 2.29
N LYS A 42 5.96 6.25 2.78
CA LYS A 42 5.01 7.39 2.72
C LYS A 42 4.44 7.62 1.31
N LYS A 43 5.22 7.37 0.24
CA LYS A 43 4.80 7.47 -1.17
C LYS A 43 3.64 6.53 -1.57
N TYR A 44 3.40 5.44 -0.85
CA TYR A 44 2.28 4.51 -1.08
C TYR A 44 1.04 4.80 -0.23
N PHE A 45 1.13 5.76 0.70
CA PHE A 45 0.01 6.25 1.51
C PHE A 45 -0.58 7.52 0.92
N THR A 46 0.26 8.40 0.37
CA THR A 46 -0.21 9.56 -0.39
C THR A 46 -0.67 9.13 -1.78
N GLY A 47 -1.99 9.11 -2.02
CA GLY A 47 -2.61 8.82 -3.33
C GLY A 47 -2.37 9.88 -4.41
N LYS A 48 -1.16 10.47 -4.47
CA LYS A 48 -0.76 11.41 -5.51
C LYS A 48 -0.46 10.65 -6.78
N ASN A 49 -1.53 10.36 -7.54
CA ASN A 49 -1.48 9.81 -8.89
C ASN A 49 -0.81 10.81 -9.85
N ARG A 50 0.53 10.89 -9.78
CA ARG A 50 1.34 11.70 -10.68
C ARG A 50 1.48 10.97 -12.02
N ARG A 51 0.41 10.99 -12.82
CA ARG A 51 0.49 10.70 -14.26
C ARG A 51 1.37 11.78 -14.93
N LYS A 52 2.67 11.52 -15.04
CA LYS A 52 3.69 12.26 -15.82
C LYS A 52 4.82 11.26 -16.09
N HIS A 53 5.19 10.82 -17.29
CA HIS A 53 4.70 10.95 -18.68
C HIS A 53 5.05 9.62 -19.43
N CYS A 54 4.74 9.33 -20.69
CA CYS A 54 4.12 10.11 -21.77
C CYS A 54 3.16 9.22 -22.60
N ALA A 55 3.15 9.33 -23.95
CA ALA A 55 2.41 8.47 -24.88
C ALA A 55 3.15 7.17 -25.26
N LEU A 56 2.43 6.05 -25.28
CA LEU A 56 2.46 5.07 -26.38
C LEU A 56 1.17 4.21 -26.34
N ASP A 57 0.36 4.37 -27.38
CA ASP A 57 -0.59 3.46 -28.03
C ASP A 57 -1.18 2.25 -27.27
N SER A 58 -2.52 2.15 -27.27
CA SER A 58 -3.21 1.38 -28.32
C SER A 58 -4.71 1.26 -28.04
N ALA A 59 -5.54 1.51 -29.05
CA ALA A 59 -6.93 1.13 -29.02
C ALA A 59 -7.06 -0.40 -29.22
N VAL A 60 -7.48 -1.13 -28.18
CA VAL A 60 -7.93 -2.53 -28.32
C VAL A 60 -9.03 -2.87 -27.31
N THR A 61 -10.18 -2.23 -27.49
CA THR A 61 -11.48 -2.86 -27.19
C THR A 61 -12.06 -3.27 -28.55
N ALA A 62 -11.59 -4.38 -29.10
CA ALA A 62 -12.29 -5.65 -28.93
C ALA A 62 -13.69 -5.59 -29.57
N ASP A 63 -13.68 -5.58 -30.90
CA ASP A 63 -14.74 -6.23 -31.67
C ASP A 63 -14.87 -7.67 -31.17
N LEU A 64 -16.01 -8.01 -30.57
CA LEU A 64 -16.81 -9.20 -30.87
C LEU A 64 -18.07 -9.21 -29.98
N LYS A 65 -19.20 -8.74 -30.51
CA LYS A 65 -20.51 -9.07 -29.93
C LYS A 65 -21.36 -9.80 -30.98
N THR A 66 -21.05 -11.08 -31.14
CA THR A 66 -21.89 -12.05 -31.84
C THR A 66 -22.86 -12.68 -30.84
N GLN A 67 -24.13 -12.82 -31.26
CA GLN A 67 -25.34 -13.17 -30.49
C GLN A 67 -26.05 -11.96 -29.85
#